data_AF-T1KZL4-F1
#
_entry.id   AF-T1KZL4-F1
#
_cell.length_a   1.000
_cell.length_b   1.000
_cell.length_c   1.000
_cell.angle_alpha   90.00
_cell.angle_beta   90.00
_cell.angle_gamma   90.00
#
_symmetry.space_group_name_H-M   'P 1'
#
loop_
_entity.id
_entity.type
_entity.pdbx_description
1 polymer ?
#
loop_
_entity_poly.entity_id
_entity_poly.type
_entity_poly.pdbx_seq_one_letter_code
_entity_poly.pdbx_strand_id
1 'polypeptide(L)'
;MDKISWCFFIFLMVEVSLGTEFETDFAPELTTEFTTESATENPSIEGLLESPEATIGNNTEQSNEMFNVYLVQKHDGSRELCFPLNFTDSFSTLADQYMVKNNLPVNNKPNHLRSKRTTSAFRKLLKLKRKIDLSASDLESLSKQELISRINKLEANVRQLRSIIKKRQLDPDSSEKSGKVHKSREFDFTRYSKRHIALKFLYLGWDYQGYVVQEDTNNTIEDHVFQALLRTKLIEDRSSSNYHRCGRTDKGVSAFSQVISIDVRSKLKSGLGVSSLDEKCVDDSEIKDDEPQEIDYCGILNKVLPDEIRCLSWAPVRADFSARFDCKGRCYYYYFPASNLKIDKMKEAAQYLLGTHDFTNFCKKDTSRKEINNIRTIQKVDIFSFNQVKETADSSYSIYIAQIAASGFLWHQIRCIMTILFLVGEGKEDPDIVKKLLDVNNVTSKPQYMLASELPLVLFNTDWNPDDIGEWHYSSTLILDLIKHLQGLWTRQMIKCSMIRSMIEDIKHSLDIEVNCQHNILNSETCTKSHKPILERPRCGGENSQD
;
A
#
# COMPACT_ATOMS: atom_id res chain seq x y z
N MET A 1 -14.93 43.19 -0.42
CA MET A 1 -14.43 42.34 -1.52
C MET A 1 -14.68 40.91 -1.12
N ASP A 2 -15.81 40.38 -1.57
CA ASP A 2 -16.64 39.60 -0.66
C ASP A 2 -16.76 38.13 -1.04
N LYS A 3 -17.17 37.33 -0.05
CA LYS A 3 -17.29 35.85 -0.12
C LYS A 3 -18.17 35.36 -1.29
N ILE A 4 -19.02 36.22 -1.84
CA ILE A 4 -19.86 35.98 -3.02
C ILE A 4 -19.02 35.64 -4.27
N SER A 5 -17.82 36.22 -4.42
CA SER A 5 -16.96 35.96 -5.58
C SER A 5 -16.35 34.54 -5.59
N TRP A 6 -16.21 33.90 -4.41
CA TRP A 6 -15.78 32.51 -4.31
C TRP A 6 -16.91 31.52 -4.61
N CYS A 7 -18.15 31.83 -4.20
CA CYS A 7 -19.32 31.01 -4.56
C CYS A 7 -19.52 30.97 -6.09
N PHE A 8 -19.35 32.11 -6.78
CA PHE A 8 -19.41 32.16 -8.25
C PHE A 8 -18.34 31.30 -8.93
N PHE A 9 -17.13 31.23 -8.37
CA PHE A 9 -16.03 30.42 -8.92
C PHE A 9 -16.24 28.91 -8.72
N ILE A 10 -16.97 28.53 -7.66
CA ILE A 10 -17.39 27.13 -7.43
C ILE A 10 -18.59 26.77 -8.32
N PHE A 11 -19.56 27.67 -8.49
CA PHE A 11 -20.73 27.45 -9.34
C PHE A 11 -20.34 27.23 -10.82
N LEU A 12 -19.44 28.06 -11.36
CA LEU A 12 -18.94 27.94 -12.73
C LEU A 12 -18.14 26.65 -12.98
N MET A 13 -17.57 26.03 -11.94
CA MET A 13 -16.90 24.73 -12.03
C MET A 13 -17.88 23.55 -12.00
N VAL A 14 -19.09 23.74 -11.44
CA VAL A 14 -20.13 22.69 -11.40
C VAL A 14 -20.92 22.66 -12.73
N GLU A 15 -21.23 23.82 -13.32
CA GLU A 15 -21.92 23.88 -14.63
C GLU A 15 -21.10 23.25 -15.78
N VAL A 16 -19.76 23.28 -15.71
CA VAL A 16 -18.90 22.66 -16.73
C VAL A 16 -18.82 21.13 -16.59
N SER A 17 -19.19 20.57 -15.44
CA SER A 17 -19.17 19.11 -15.17
C SER A 17 -20.50 18.39 -15.42
N LEU A 18 -21.59 19.11 -15.69
CA LEU A 18 -22.91 18.52 -15.97
C LEU A 18 -23.47 19.08 -17.27
N GLY A 19 -23.14 18.40 -18.39
CA GLY A 19 -23.60 18.75 -19.73
C GLY A 19 -25.08 18.49 -19.96
N THR A 20 -25.95 19.31 -19.38
CA THR A 20 -27.40 19.31 -19.59
C THR A 20 -27.91 20.74 -19.73
N GLU A 21 -28.31 21.13 -20.93
CA GLU A 21 -29.09 22.35 -21.15
C GLU A 21 -30.47 22.19 -20.49
N PHE A 22 -30.86 23.15 -19.65
CA PHE A 22 -32.25 23.38 -19.28
C PHE A 22 -32.52 24.89 -19.21
N GLU A 23 -33.64 25.30 -19.79
CA GLU A 23 -34.02 26.70 -19.91
C GLU A 23 -34.27 27.33 -18.52
N THR A 24 -33.84 28.58 -18.39
CA THR A 24 -34.04 29.40 -17.18
C THR A 24 -35.49 29.81 -17.04
N ASP A 25 -36.07 29.67 -15.85
CA ASP A 25 -37.11 30.60 -15.45
C ASP A 25 -37.25 30.80 -13.93
N PHE A 26 -37.75 31.98 -13.58
CA PHE A 26 -38.12 32.52 -12.26
C PHE A 26 -37.08 33.08 -11.27
N ALA A 27 -37.42 34.29 -10.83
CA ALA A 27 -36.79 35.15 -9.83
C ALA A 27 -37.48 34.99 -8.44
N PRO A 28 -37.00 35.65 -7.36
CA PRO A 28 -37.19 35.17 -6.00
C PRO A 28 -38.31 35.83 -5.20
N GLU A 29 -38.84 35.07 -4.22
CA GLU A 29 -39.36 35.50 -2.91
C GLU A 29 -39.45 34.22 -2.01
N LEU A 30 -39.68 34.23 -0.69
CA LEU A 30 -40.09 35.30 0.23
C LEU A 30 -39.28 35.20 1.58
N THR A 31 -39.95 35.27 2.74
CA THR A 31 -39.40 35.47 4.11
C THR A 31 -39.57 34.30 5.10
N THR A 32 -38.85 34.42 6.22
CA THR A 32 -39.03 33.75 7.54
C THR A 32 -40.44 33.77 8.12
N GLU A 33 -40.81 32.72 8.91
CA GLU A 33 -41.45 32.88 10.24
C GLU A 33 -41.43 31.60 11.12
N PHE A 34 -41.77 31.74 12.41
CA PHE A 34 -41.71 30.74 13.51
C PHE A 34 -43.10 30.18 13.88
N THR A 35 -43.16 29.00 14.52
CA THR A 35 -44.11 28.50 15.58
C THR A 35 -43.98 26.96 15.65
N THR A 36 -43.55 26.25 16.71
CA THR A 36 -44.00 26.03 18.12
C THR A 36 -45.10 24.96 18.32
N GLU A 37 -44.79 23.99 19.20
CA GLU A 37 -45.70 23.11 19.98
C GLU A 37 -46.49 22.01 19.22
N SER A 38 -46.85 20.85 19.82
CA SER A 38 -46.54 20.24 21.14
C SER A 38 -46.65 18.69 21.07
N ALA A 39 -46.35 17.98 22.17
CA ALA A 39 -46.23 16.51 22.22
C ALA A 39 -47.38 15.80 22.96
N THR A 40 -47.66 14.53 22.62
CA THR A 40 -48.29 13.52 23.52
C THR A 40 -47.94 12.06 23.18
N GLU A 41 -47.25 11.40 24.11
CA GLU A 41 -47.42 10.03 24.66
C GLU A 41 -47.93 8.82 23.80
N ASN A 42 -47.05 7.83 23.56
CA ASN A 42 -47.04 6.42 24.07
C ASN A 42 -48.34 5.54 24.14
N PRO A 43 -48.25 4.17 24.19
CA PRO A 43 -47.53 3.21 23.31
C PRO A 43 -48.34 1.87 23.09
N SER A 44 -47.66 0.77 22.66
CA SER A 44 -48.04 -0.67 22.82
C SER A 44 -49.16 -1.26 21.89
N ILE A 45 -49.26 -2.56 21.54
CA ILE A 45 -48.35 -3.72 21.28
C ILE A 45 -49.19 -4.83 20.57
N GLU A 46 -48.57 -5.93 20.06
CA GLU A 46 -49.20 -7.12 19.39
C GLU A 46 -49.83 -6.89 17.99
N GLY A 47 -49.87 -7.87 17.06
CA GLY A 47 -49.29 -9.22 17.05
C GLY A 47 -49.82 -10.09 15.88
N LEU A 48 -49.09 -11.16 15.53
CA LEU A 48 -49.44 -12.32 14.67
C LEU A 48 -49.64 -12.17 13.13
N LEU A 49 -48.77 -12.90 12.41
CA LEU A 49 -49.07 -13.99 11.45
C LEU A 49 -50.31 -13.89 10.53
N GLU A 50 -50.10 -13.96 9.21
CA GLU A 50 -50.46 -15.11 8.37
C GLU A 50 -49.97 -14.98 6.91
N SER A 51 -49.76 -16.12 6.25
CA SER A 51 -49.47 -16.25 4.81
C SER A 51 -50.48 -17.22 4.20
N PRO A 52 -50.92 -17.05 2.93
CA PRO A 52 -50.57 -18.10 1.96
C PRO A 52 -50.41 -17.69 0.46
N GLU A 53 -49.59 -18.50 -0.23
CA GLU A 53 -49.71 -19.04 -1.61
C GLU A 53 -49.69 -18.18 -2.90
N ALA A 54 -48.70 -18.50 -3.76
CA ALA A 54 -48.69 -18.63 -5.24
C ALA A 54 -49.06 -17.41 -6.13
N THR A 55 -48.40 -17.11 -7.26
CA THR A 55 -47.89 -18.03 -8.31
C THR A 55 -46.80 -17.38 -9.19
N ILE A 56 -45.87 -18.22 -9.67
CA ILE A 56 -44.87 -18.08 -10.76
C ILE A 56 -44.92 -16.80 -11.64
N GLY A 57 -43.77 -16.12 -11.70
CA GLY A 57 -43.39 -15.22 -12.80
C GLY A 57 -41.87 -15.16 -12.96
N ASN A 58 -41.33 -15.64 -14.08
CA ASN A 58 -39.89 -15.56 -14.37
C ASN A 58 -39.48 -14.10 -14.61
N ASN A 59 -38.46 -13.61 -13.91
CA ASN A 59 -37.49 -12.69 -14.48
C ASN A 59 -36.16 -12.74 -13.74
N THR A 60 -35.08 -12.63 -14.50
CA THR A 60 -33.69 -12.64 -14.03
C THR A 60 -33.28 -11.27 -13.51
N GLU A 61 -33.01 -11.17 -12.20
CA GLU A 61 -32.15 -10.13 -11.65
C GLU A 61 -31.07 -10.78 -10.78
N GLN A 62 -29.81 -10.72 -11.26
CA GLN A 62 -28.66 -11.01 -10.42
C GLN A 62 -28.43 -9.82 -9.49
N SER A 63 -28.48 -10.08 -8.19
CA SER A 63 -28.25 -9.07 -7.15
C SER A 63 -26.83 -8.49 -7.24
N ASN A 64 -26.74 -7.21 -7.59
CA ASN A 64 -25.50 -6.42 -7.51
C ASN A 64 -25.11 -6.19 -6.03
N GLU A 65 -24.29 -7.07 -5.44
CA GLU A 65 -23.67 -6.79 -4.15
C GLU A 65 -22.47 -5.84 -4.32
N MET A 66 -22.74 -4.56 -4.04
CA MET A 66 -21.83 -3.45 -4.18
C MET A 66 -20.82 -3.40 -3.02
N PHE A 67 -19.62 -3.98 -3.21
CA PHE A 67 -18.53 -3.92 -2.23
C PHE A 67 -17.83 -2.54 -2.20
N ASN A 68 -18.49 -1.56 -1.60
CA ASN A 68 -17.88 -0.29 -1.24
C ASN A 68 -17.11 -0.41 0.10
N VAL A 69 -15.98 0.27 0.22
CA VAL A 69 -15.26 0.42 1.50
C VAL A 69 -15.78 1.68 2.19
N TYR A 70 -16.59 1.51 3.24
CA TYR A 70 -17.18 2.62 3.99
C TYR A 70 -16.29 3.08 5.15
N LEU A 71 -16.15 4.39 5.31
CA LEU A 71 -15.78 5.01 6.60
C LEU A 71 -17.08 5.46 7.27
N VAL A 72 -17.51 4.74 8.29
CA VAL A 72 -18.71 5.08 9.07
C VAL A 72 -18.27 5.86 10.30
N GLN A 73 -18.73 7.11 10.42
CA GLN A 73 -18.75 7.84 11.68
C GLN A 73 -20.23 8.13 11.99
N LYS A 74 -20.78 7.49 13.01
CA LYS A 74 -22.15 7.77 13.44
C LYS A 74 -22.17 9.02 14.32
N HIS A 75 -22.78 10.08 13.82
CA HIS A 75 -23.44 11.07 14.66
C HIS A 75 -24.94 11.04 14.34
N ASP A 76 -25.73 11.02 15.40
CA ASP A 76 -27.07 11.63 15.48
C ASP A 76 -27.89 11.75 14.17
N GLY A 77 -28.73 10.74 13.94
CA GLY A 77 -30.15 11.04 13.80
C GLY A 77 -30.70 11.72 12.54
N SER A 78 -29.97 12.01 11.46
CA SER A 78 -30.60 12.15 10.12
C SER A 78 -29.66 12.21 8.90
N ARG A 79 -30.11 11.55 7.82
CA ARG A 79 -29.63 11.60 6.41
C ARG A 79 -28.18 11.20 6.13
N GLU A 80 -28.04 10.08 5.41
CA GLU A 80 -26.79 9.62 4.82
C GLU A 80 -26.29 10.59 3.74
N LEU A 81 -25.03 11.04 3.86
CA LEU A 81 -24.33 11.79 2.82
C LEU A 81 -23.18 10.95 2.26
N CYS A 82 -23.49 10.16 1.24
CA CYS A 82 -22.53 9.34 0.51
C CYS A 82 -21.75 10.19 -0.50
N PHE A 83 -20.44 10.33 -0.31
CA PHE A 83 -19.53 10.92 -1.31
C PHE A 83 -18.74 9.81 -2.02
N PRO A 84 -18.98 9.56 -3.33
CA PRO A 84 -18.14 8.67 -4.10
C PRO A 84 -16.79 9.34 -4.42
N LEU A 85 -15.68 8.65 -4.14
CA LEU A 85 -14.35 9.04 -4.64
C LEU A 85 -14.19 8.63 -6.12
N ASN A 86 -14.88 9.35 -7.01
CA ASN A 86 -14.77 9.15 -8.44
C ASN A 86 -13.44 9.70 -8.98
N PHE A 87 -12.57 8.80 -9.46
CA PHE A 87 -11.35 9.15 -10.20
C PHE A 87 -11.62 9.17 -11.71
N THR A 88 -12.23 10.25 -12.19
CA THR A 88 -12.36 10.51 -13.64
C THR A 88 -12.21 12.00 -13.92
N ASP A 89 -11.15 12.37 -14.65
CA ASP A 89 -11.32 13.11 -15.90
C ASP A 89 -10.03 13.13 -16.75
N SER A 90 -10.21 13.10 -18.06
CA SER A 90 -9.13 13.09 -19.05
C SER A 90 -8.71 14.51 -19.40
N PHE A 91 -7.48 14.90 -19.04
CA PHE A 91 -6.94 16.23 -19.31
C PHE A 91 -6.64 16.53 -20.79
N SER A 92 -6.65 15.54 -21.69
CA SER A 92 -6.22 15.70 -23.08
C SER A 92 -7.09 16.70 -23.86
N THR A 93 -8.41 16.66 -23.71
CA THR A 93 -9.35 17.46 -24.50
C THR A 93 -9.40 18.93 -24.08
N LEU A 94 -9.05 19.26 -22.83
CA LEU A 94 -9.12 20.61 -22.26
C LEU A 94 -7.91 21.48 -22.62
N ALA A 95 -6.72 20.88 -22.77
CA ALA A 95 -5.52 21.62 -23.15
C ALA A 95 -5.63 22.19 -24.57
N ASP A 96 -6.08 21.39 -25.54
CA ASP A 96 -6.22 21.82 -26.93
C ASP A 96 -7.32 22.87 -27.10
N GLN A 97 -8.45 22.72 -26.40
CA GLN A 97 -9.52 23.73 -26.38
C GLN A 97 -9.04 25.06 -25.76
N TYR A 98 -8.23 25.03 -24.70
CA TYR A 98 -7.68 26.24 -24.09
C TYR A 98 -6.69 26.97 -25.01
N MET A 99 -5.85 26.24 -25.75
CA MET A 99 -4.87 26.84 -26.66
C MET A 99 -5.54 27.49 -27.88
N VAL A 100 -6.58 26.87 -28.44
CA VAL A 100 -7.38 27.45 -29.54
C VAL A 100 -8.19 28.67 -29.07
N LYS A 101 -8.79 28.62 -27.87
CA LYS A 101 -9.65 29.69 -27.34
C LYS A 101 -8.91 30.99 -26.97
N ASN A 102 -7.59 30.94 -26.79
CA ASN A 102 -6.79 32.08 -26.31
C ASN A 102 -5.83 32.70 -27.35
N ASN A 103 -5.85 32.26 -28.62
CA ASN A 103 -5.11 32.88 -29.72
C ASN A 103 -3.59 33.11 -29.48
N LEU A 104 -2.95 32.21 -28.73
CA LEU A 104 -1.50 32.30 -28.44
C LEU A 104 -0.68 31.81 -29.65
N PRO A 105 0.36 32.56 -30.08
CA PRO A 105 1.05 32.27 -31.34
C PRO A 105 1.94 31.03 -31.28
N VAL A 106 1.65 30.06 -32.16
CA VAL A 106 2.51 28.91 -32.46
C VAL A 106 3.78 29.39 -33.16
N ASN A 107 4.93 29.33 -32.50
CA ASN A 107 6.19 29.81 -33.08
C ASN A 107 7.12 28.66 -33.51
N ASN A 108 7.10 28.36 -34.81
CA ASN A 108 7.94 27.35 -35.46
C ASN A 108 9.34 27.88 -35.77
N LYS A 109 10.39 27.40 -35.07
CA LYS A 109 11.69 26.91 -35.62
C LYS A 109 12.76 26.63 -34.55
N PRO A 110 13.79 25.80 -34.85
CA PRO A 110 14.62 25.17 -33.84
C PRO A 110 15.83 26.02 -33.43
N ASN A 111 16.19 25.98 -32.14
CA ASN A 111 17.46 26.49 -31.65
C ASN A 111 18.35 25.35 -31.13
N HIS A 112 19.45 25.11 -31.85
CA HIS A 112 20.56 24.30 -31.34
C HIS A 112 21.18 24.97 -30.11
N LEU A 113 21.18 24.30 -28.96
CA LEU A 113 22.22 24.51 -27.95
C LEU A 113 22.80 23.19 -27.45
N ARG A 114 24.13 23.14 -27.49
CA ARG A 114 24.94 21.93 -27.40
C ARG A 114 25.37 21.70 -25.95
N SER A 115 25.13 20.48 -25.47
CA SER A 115 25.71 19.85 -24.27
C SER A 115 27.01 20.47 -23.74
N LYS A 116 27.05 20.74 -22.42
CA LYS A 116 28.11 20.32 -21.46
C LYS A 116 27.89 20.93 -20.05
N ARG A 117 27.60 20.08 -19.04
CA ARG A 117 28.07 20.12 -17.61
C ARG A 117 27.08 19.47 -16.62
N THR A 118 27.21 18.16 -16.39
CA THR A 118 26.70 17.46 -15.16
C THR A 118 27.34 16.07 -14.96
N THR A 119 27.83 15.43 -16.03
CA THR A 119 28.28 14.01 -16.05
C THR A 119 29.57 13.69 -15.27
N SER A 120 30.23 14.66 -14.62
CA SER A 120 31.45 14.42 -13.83
C SER A 120 31.13 14.02 -12.37
N ALA A 121 30.32 14.84 -11.67
CA ALA A 121 30.01 14.62 -10.26
C ALA A 121 29.24 13.30 -10.04
N PHE A 122 28.23 13.02 -10.86
CA PHE A 122 27.41 11.81 -10.74
C PHE A 122 28.21 10.52 -10.98
N ARG A 123 29.13 10.52 -11.96
CA ARG A 123 30.06 9.38 -12.17
C ARG A 123 31.06 9.22 -11.02
N LYS A 124 31.49 10.32 -10.39
CA LYS A 124 32.36 10.28 -9.22
C LYS A 124 31.63 9.70 -7.99
N LEU A 125 30.34 10.03 -7.83
CA LEU A 125 29.48 9.49 -6.77
C LEU A 125 29.19 7.99 -6.96
N LEU A 126 28.84 7.55 -8.17
CA LEU A 126 28.65 6.11 -8.48
C LEU A 126 29.95 5.30 -8.25
N LYS A 127 31.11 5.84 -8.65
CA LYS A 127 32.42 5.21 -8.38
C LYS A 127 32.79 5.17 -6.89
N LEU A 128 32.18 6.01 -6.06
CA LEU A 128 32.37 5.99 -4.61
C LEU A 128 31.45 4.96 -3.93
N LYS A 129 30.17 4.92 -4.31
CA LYS A 129 29.18 3.97 -3.76
C LYS A 129 29.59 2.51 -4.03
N ARG A 130 30.14 2.22 -5.22
CA ARG A 130 30.64 0.89 -5.62
C ARG A 130 31.95 0.44 -4.95
N LYS A 131 32.46 1.18 -3.94
CA LYS A 131 33.72 0.89 -3.21
C LYS A 131 33.54 0.63 -1.72
N ILE A 132 32.30 0.66 -1.24
CA ILE A 132 31.96 0.51 0.18
C ILE A 132 31.56 -0.95 0.43
N ASP A 133 30.55 -1.46 -0.28
CA ASP A 133 30.10 -2.85 -0.16
C ASP A 133 30.71 -3.73 -1.26
N LEU A 134 31.49 -4.71 -0.83
CA LEU A 134 32.03 -5.82 -1.62
C LEU A 134 31.43 -7.09 -1.01
N SER A 135 30.88 -7.99 -1.82
CA SER A 135 30.37 -9.27 -1.34
C SER A 135 31.50 -10.20 -0.89
N ALA A 136 31.18 -11.29 -0.19
CA ALA A 136 32.18 -12.30 0.19
C ALA A 136 32.95 -12.84 -1.03
N SER A 137 32.24 -13.09 -2.14
CA SER A 137 32.83 -13.51 -3.41
C SER A 137 33.77 -12.46 -4.01
N ASP A 138 33.43 -11.17 -3.91
CA ASP A 138 34.34 -10.10 -4.35
C ASP A 138 35.61 -10.04 -3.48
N LEU A 139 35.52 -10.31 -2.18
CA LEU A 139 36.67 -10.32 -1.27
C LEU A 139 37.61 -11.51 -1.53
N GLU A 140 37.09 -12.66 -1.91
CA GLU A 140 37.86 -13.84 -2.32
C GLU A 140 38.66 -13.59 -3.63
N SER A 141 38.18 -12.68 -4.49
CA SER A 141 38.85 -12.31 -5.74
C SER A 141 40.04 -11.35 -5.57
N LEU A 142 40.23 -10.77 -4.38
CA LEU A 142 41.29 -9.77 -4.13
C LEU A 142 42.65 -10.43 -3.86
N SER A 143 43.72 -9.80 -4.33
CA SER A 143 45.07 -10.25 -3.98
C SER A 143 45.38 -10.04 -2.49
N LYS A 144 46.31 -10.83 -1.95
CA LYS A 144 46.76 -10.72 -0.55
C LYS A 144 47.21 -9.30 -0.17
N GLN A 145 47.82 -8.55 -1.09
CA GLN A 145 48.23 -7.16 -0.84
C GLN A 145 47.04 -6.19 -0.81
N GLU A 146 46.03 -6.40 -1.65
CA GLU A 146 44.80 -5.59 -1.65
C GLU A 146 43.94 -5.84 -0.42
N LEU A 147 43.84 -7.10 0.03
CA LEU A 147 43.22 -7.48 1.30
C LEU A 147 43.90 -6.80 2.49
N ILE A 148 45.23 -6.87 2.58
CA ILE A 148 46.00 -6.19 3.64
C ILE A 148 45.78 -4.66 3.58
N SER A 149 45.80 -4.06 2.39
CA SER A 149 45.51 -2.63 2.21
C SER A 149 44.09 -2.25 2.65
N ARG A 150 43.10 -3.10 2.35
CA ARG A 150 41.69 -2.89 2.76
C ARG A 150 41.52 -3.05 4.27
N ILE A 151 42.13 -4.05 4.90
CA ILE A 151 42.11 -4.25 6.36
C ILE A 151 42.72 -3.03 7.07
N ASN A 152 43.92 -2.61 6.68
CA ASN A 152 44.58 -1.42 7.24
C ASN A 152 43.71 -0.15 7.11
N LYS A 153 42.99 -0.01 5.99
CA LYS A 153 42.07 1.13 5.77
C LYS A 153 40.80 1.05 6.60
N LEU A 154 40.23 -0.15 6.79
CA LEU A 154 39.08 -0.37 7.68
C LEU A 154 39.47 -0.13 9.13
N GLU A 155 40.64 -0.61 9.58
CA GLU A 155 41.17 -0.30 10.90
C GLU A 155 41.39 1.19 11.11
N ALA A 156 41.98 1.90 10.14
CA ALA A 156 42.14 3.35 10.22
C ALA A 156 40.80 4.07 10.37
N ASN A 157 39.78 3.69 9.59
CA ASN A 157 38.42 4.21 9.71
C ASN A 157 37.80 3.92 11.09
N VAL A 158 37.96 2.70 11.63
CA VAL A 158 37.46 2.30 12.96
C VAL A 158 38.18 3.09 14.07
N ARG A 159 39.50 3.28 13.97
CA ARG A 159 40.26 4.14 14.90
C ARG A 159 39.80 5.59 14.84
N GLN A 160 39.53 6.12 13.64
CA GLN A 160 39.00 7.47 13.46
C GLN A 160 37.58 7.63 14.05
N LEU A 161 36.68 6.67 13.81
CA LEU A 161 35.33 6.65 14.38
C LEU A 161 35.37 6.56 15.91
N ARG A 162 36.22 5.66 16.47
CA ARG A 162 36.46 5.58 17.92
C ARG A 162 37.03 6.88 18.48
N SER A 163 37.91 7.56 17.76
CA SER A 163 38.43 8.89 18.15
C SER A 163 37.33 9.96 18.13
N ILE A 164 36.44 9.96 17.14
CA ILE A 164 35.30 10.89 17.06
C ILE A 164 34.29 10.63 18.21
N ILE A 165 33.98 9.37 18.50
CA ILE A 165 33.13 8.98 19.63
C ILE A 165 33.77 9.40 20.96
N LYS A 166 35.06 9.09 21.15
CA LYS A 166 35.81 9.47 22.35
C LYS A 166 35.91 10.99 22.51
N LYS A 167 36.05 11.75 21.42
CA LYS A 167 36.07 13.22 21.46
C LYS A 167 34.69 13.82 21.80
N ARG A 168 33.60 13.19 21.32
CA ARG A 168 32.22 13.51 21.76
C ARG A 168 31.92 13.11 23.21
N GLN A 169 32.72 12.25 23.82
CA GLN A 169 32.57 11.81 25.22
C GLN A 169 33.51 12.54 26.21
N LEU A 170 34.57 13.18 25.73
CA LEU A 170 35.59 13.83 26.58
C LEU A 170 35.61 15.36 26.52
N ASP A 171 34.92 16.01 25.57
CA ASP A 171 34.74 17.47 25.54
C ASP A 171 33.25 17.85 25.78
N PRO A 172 32.80 18.04 27.04
CA PRO A 172 31.52 18.67 27.34
C PRO A 172 31.53 20.21 27.15
N ASP A 173 32.72 20.82 27.05
CA ASP A 173 32.97 22.17 27.58
C ASP A 173 33.74 23.11 26.63
N SER A 174 33.55 22.98 25.32
CA SER A 174 34.17 23.89 24.33
C SER A 174 33.20 24.39 23.26
N SER A 175 32.12 25.06 23.68
CA SER A 175 31.29 25.89 22.80
C SER A 175 30.67 27.11 23.49
N GLU A 176 31.47 27.89 24.23
CA GLU A 176 31.09 29.26 24.61
C GLU A 176 31.04 30.20 23.39
N LYS A 177 29.96 30.12 22.62
CA LYS A 177 29.41 31.27 21.88
C LYS A 177 27.90 31.28 22.05
N SER A 178 27.39 32.41 22.54
CA SER A 178 26.03 32.66 23.00
C SER A 178 24.92 32.05 22.12
N GLY A 179 24.48 30.86 22.49
CA GLY A 179 23.25 30.22 22.06
C GLY A 179 22.84 29.25 23.16
N LYS A 180 21.63 29.41 23.72
CA LYS A 180 21.15 28.57 24.82
C LYS A 180 21.07 27.11 24.33
N VAL A 181 22.07 26.30 24.67
CA VAL A 181 22.01 24.85 24.47
C VAL A 181 20.99 24.31 25.45
N HIS A 182 19.75 24.15 24.98
CA HIS A 182 18.75 23.38 25.71
C HIS A 182 19.30 21.95 25.86
N LYS A 183 19.78 21.60 27.06
CA LYS A 183 19.85 20.20 27.47
C LYS A 183 18.43 19.65 27.33
N SER A 184 18.19 18.82 26.32
CA SER A 184 16.91 18.15 26.16
C SER A 184 16.75 17.23 27.37
N ARG A 185 15.85 17.58 28.28
CA ARG A 185 15.46 16.72 29.40
C ARG A 185 15.05 15.37 28.79
N GLU A 186 15.65 14.29 29.29
CA GLU A 186 15.31 12.95 28.80
C GLU A 186 13.81 12.69 29.03
N PHE A 187 13.19 12.00 28.07
CA PHE A 187 11.76 11.76 28.12
C PHE A 187 11.49 10.62 29.11
N ASP A 188 10.81 10.95 30.19
CA ASP A 188 10.46 10.02 31.26
C ASP A 188 9.15 9.29 30.93
N PHE A 189 9.28 8.03 30.52
CA PHE A 189 8.13 7.15 30.22
C PHE A 189 7.34 6.75 31.46
N THR A 190 7.90 6.84 32.67
CA THR A 190 7.22 6.41 33.91
C THR A 190 6.04 7.32 34.29
N ARG A 191 5.99 8.53 33.72
CA ARG A 191 4.94 9.53 33.94
C ARG A 191 3.67 9.29 33.10
N TYR A 192 3.63 8.23 32.30
CA TYR A 192 2.55 7.96 31.34
C TYR A 192 2.11 6.50 31.42
N SER A 193 0.82 6.26 31.20
CA SER A 193 0.29 4.92 30.98
C SER A 193 0.74 4.38 29.61
N LYS A 194 0.62 3.06 29.43
CA LYS A 194 0.69 2.42 28.12
C LYS A 194 -0.70 2.02 27.67
N ARG A 195 -0.94 1.94 26.36
CA ARG A 195 -2.15 1.39 25.75
C ARG A 195 -1.77 0.43 24.63
N HIS A 196 -2.32 -0.78 24.65
CA HIS A 196 -2.26 -1.69 23.51
C HIS A 196 -3.22 -1.20 22.42
N ILE A 197 -2.69 -0.94 21.22
CA ILE A 197 -3.47 -0.46 20.06
C ILE A 197 -3.23 -1.34 18.84
N ALA A 198 -4.26 -1.44 17.99
CA ALA A 198 -4.08 -1.79 16.59
C ALA A 198 -3.78 -0.49 15.80
N LEU A 199 -2.76 -0.51 14.94
CA LEU A 199 -2.35 0.63 14.11
C LEU A 199 -2.38 0.22 12.64
N LYS A 200 -3.16 0.93 11.83
CA LYS A 200 -3.34 0.68 10.39
C LYS A 200 -2.57 1.71 9.57
N PHE A 201 -1.84 1.25 8.57
CA PHE A 201 -1.02 2.10 7.71
C PHE A 201 -0.92 1.53 6.29
N LEU A 202 -0.70 2.44 5.34
CA LEU A 202 -0.37 2.12 3.96
C LEU A 202 1.09 2.42 3.65
N TYR A 203 1.63 1.77 2.62
CA TYR A 203 2.93 2.11 2.05
C TYR A 203 3.07 1.67 0.59
N LEU A 204 3.83 2.48 -0.17
CA LEU A 204 4.31 2.15 -1.51
C LEU A 204 5.67 1.44 -1.38
N GLY A 205 5.69 0.13 -1.60
CA GLY A 205 6.83 -0.73 -1.25
C GLY A 205 8.01 -0.69 -2.21
N TRP A 206 7.87 -0.04 -3.37
CA TRP A 206 8.78 -0.17 -4.53
C TRP A 206 10.25 0.18 -4.26
N ASP A 207 10.53 1.08 -3.32
CA ASP A 207 11.88 1.55 -2.97
C ASP A 207 12.42 0.90 -1.67
N TYR A 208 11.67 -0.03 -1.07
CA TYR A 208 11.96 -0.62 0.24
C TYR A 208 12.31 -2.11 0.12
N GLN A 209 13.21 -2.59 0.98
CA GLN A 209 13.67 -3.98 1.04
C GLN A 209 12.68 -4.89 1.80
N GLY A 210 11.39 -4.61 1.64
CA GLY A 210 10.27 -5.36 2.19
C GLY A 210 9.84 -4.83 3.55
N TYR A 211 8.93 -5.56 4.18
CA TYR A 211 8.39 -5.14 5.47
C TYR A 211 9.41 -5.27 6.61
N VAL A 212 10.04 -6.44 6.74
CA VAL A 212 10.80 -6.86 7.93
C VAL A 212 12.22 -6.28 7.92
N VAL A 213 12.71 -5.79 9.06
CA VAL A 213 14.13 -5.41 9.25
C VAL A 213 15.05 -6.59 8.90
N GLN A 214 16.13 -6.33 8.17
CA GLN A 214 17.15 -7.31 7.81
C GLN A 214 18.50 -6.87 8.41
N GLU A 215 19.45 -7.79 8.58
CA GLU A 215 20.76 -7.49 9.19
C GLU A 215 21.65 -6.59 8.31
N ASP A 216 21.41 -6.61 6.99
CA ASP A 216 22.17 -5.89 5.97
C ASP A 216 21.53 -4.55 5.55
N THR A 217 20.32 -4.23 6.02
CA THR A 217 19.63 -2.99 5.62
C THR A 217 18.60 -2.48 6.63
N ASN A 218 18.66 -1.16 6.87
CA ASN A 218 17.62 -0.39 7.56
C ASN A 218 16.56 0.16 6.59
N ASN A 219 16.65 -0.08 5.28
CA ASN A 219 15.68 0.44 4.31
C ASN A 219 14.44 -0.46 4.19
N THR A 220 13.75 -0.67 5.30
CA THR A 220 12.57 -1.52 5.41
C THR A 220 11.41 -0.76 6.05
N ILE A 221 10.17 -1.14 5.75
CA ILE A 221 8.99 -0.44 6.29
C ILE A 221 8.99 -0.48 7.82
N GLU A 222 9.39 -1.62 8.40
CA GLU A 222 9.46 -1.79 9.85
C GLU A 222 10.53 -0.90 10.50
N ASP A 223 11.72 -0.71 9.93
CA ASP A 223 12.72 0.20 10.51
C ASP A 223 12.16 1.63 10.56
N HIS A 224 11.65 2.15 9.43
CA HIS A 224 11.09 3.50 9.35
C HIS A 224 9.92 3.73 10.32
N VAL A 225 9.03 2.74 10.48
CA VAL A 225 7.95 2.79 11.47
C VAL A 225 8.49 2.82 12.91
N PHE A 226 9.50 2.00 13.23
CA PHE A 226 10.12 2.01 14.57
C PHE A 226 10.91 3.29 14.84
N GLN A 227 11.63 3.84 13.86
CA GLN A 227 12.29 5.15 13.99
C GLN A 227 11.26 6.26 14.25
N ALA A 228 10.10 6.22 13.59
CA ALA A 228 9.00 7.16 13.83
C ALA A 228 8.45 7.04 15.27
N LEU A 229 8.16 5.82 15.75
CA LEU A 229 7.66 5.55 17.11
C LEU A 229 8.65 6.00 18.20
N LEU A 230 9.95 5.72 18.02
CA LEU A 230 11.03 6.14 18.94
C LEU A 230 11.26 7.66 18.92
N ARG A 231 11.18 8.30 17.75
CA ARG A 231 11.34 9.75 17.58
C ARG A 231 10.19 10.54 18.17
N THR A 232 8.97 10.01 18.09
CA THR A 232 7.74 10.60 18.68
C THR A 232 7.54 10.29 20.16
N LYS A 233 8.43 9.46 20.75
CA LYS A 233 8.35 8.97 22.13
C LYS A 233 7.04 8.24 22.42
N LEU A 234 6.54 7.50 21.42
CA LEU A 234 5.41 6.60 21.59
C LEU A 234 5.83 5.25 22.18
N ILE A 235 7.05 4.79 21.90
CA ILE A 235 7.65 3.62 22.54
C ILE A 235 9.01 3.99 23.11
N GLU A 236 9.42 3.28 24.16
CA GLU A 236 10.74 3.37 24.76
C GLU A 236 11.77 2.61 23.94
N ASP A 237 11.51 1.32 23.71
CA ASP A 237 12.25 0.46 22.81
C ASP A 237 11.33 -0.55 22.11
N ARG A 238 11.92 -1.35 21.21
CA ARG A 238 11.19 -2.34 20.40
C ARG A 238 10.80 -3.60 21.19
N SER A 239 11.67 -4.10 22.05
CA SER A 239 11.48 -5.33 22.80
C SER A 239 10.40 -5.22 23.88
N SER A 240 10.26 -4.06 24.52
CA SER A 240 9.22 -3.81 25.54
C SER A 240 7.84 -3.39 24.97
N SER A 241 7.66 -3.41 23.65
CA SER A 241 6.50 -2.78 22.97
C SER A 241 5.35 -3.74 22.60
N ASN A 242 5.39 -5.00 23.02
CA ASN A 242 4.36 -6.02 22.71
C ASN A 242 3.99 -6.07 21.20
N TYR A 243 5.02 -5.97 20.35
CA TYR A 243 4.82 -5.72 18.92
C TYR A 243 4.49 -6.98 18.11
N HIS A 244 3.33 -6.96 17.46
CA HIS A 244 2.87 -7.96 16.50
C HIS A 244 2.56 -7.33 15.14
N ARG A 245 2.71 -8.12 14.06
CA ARG A 245 2.47 -7.69 12.67
C ARG A 245 1.50 -8.65 11.98
N CYS A 246 0.52 -8.12 11.25
CA CYS A 246 -0.46 -8.93 10.53
C CYS A 246 0.17 -9.77 9.42
N GLY A 247 0.92 -9.13 8.52
CA GLY A 247 1.56 -9.76 7.38
C GLY A 247 3.01 -9.32 7.21
N ARG A 248 3.82 -10.17 6.56
CA ARG A 248 5.11 -9.75 5.98
C ARG A 248 4.88 -9.55 4.49
N THR A 249 5.33 -8.43 3.94
CA THR A 249 5.44 -8.23 2.49
C THR A 249 6.90 -8.37 2.06
N ASP A 250 7.11 -8.99 0.89
CA ASP A 250 8.44 -9.11 0.28
C ASP A 250 8.98 -7.74 -0.16
N LYS A 251 10.26 -7.67 -0.54
CA LYS A 251 10.84 -6.50 -1.21
C LYS A 251 9.96 -6.01 -2.36
N GLY A 252 9.78 -4.68 -2.46
CA GLY A 252 8.99 -4.00 -3.49
C GLY A 252 7.46 -4.11 -3.37
N VAL A 253 6.94 -5.01 -2.53
CA VAL A 253 5.49 -5.25 -2.37
C VAL A 253 4.86 -4.17 -1.48
N SER A 254 3.73 -3.60 -1.93
CA SER A 254 3.03 -2.50 -1.27
C SER A 254 1.92 -2.98 -0.32
N ALA A 255 1.33 -2.07 0.47
CA ALA A 255 0.13 -2.36 1.25
C ALA A 255 -0.78 -1.14 1.39
N PHE A 256 -2.10 -1.36 1.41
CA PHE A 256 -3.11 -0.34 1.70
C PHE A 256 -3.64 -0.43 3.14
N SER A 257 -3.67 -1.64 3.71
CA SER A 257 -4.24 -1.91 5.05
C SER A 257 -3.35 -2.89 5.82
N GLN A 258 -2.06 -2.55 5.97
CA GLN A 258 -1.19 -3.28 6.89
C GLN A 258 -1.56 -2.88 8.32
N VAL A 259 -1.62 -3.86 9.22
CA VAL A 259 -1.94 -3.66 10.63
C VAL A 259 -0.84 -4.24 11.51
N ILE A 260 -0.46 -3.48 12.53
CA ILE A 260 0.35 -3.96 13.67
C ILE A 260 -0.48 -3.85 14.94
N SER A 261 -0.15 -4.64 15.96
CA SER A 261 -0.55 -4.34 17.34
C SER A 261 0.68 -4.08 18.19
N ILE A 262 0.60 -3.10 19.09
CA ILE A 262 1.76 -2.54 19.79
C ILE A 262 1.31 -1.75 21.03
N ASP A 263 2.10 -1.81 22.10
CA ASP A 263 1.96 -0.94 23.27
C ASP A 263 2.57 0.44 22.98
N VAL A 264 1.78 1.49 23.15
CA VAL A 264 2.24 2.89 23.02
C VAL A 264 1.95 3.70 24.27
N ARG A 265 2.74 4.74 24.51
CA ARG A 265 2.47 5.78 25.51
C ARG A 265 1.08 6.38 25.28
N SER A 266 0.22 6.35 26.30
CA SER A 266 -1.10 6.96 26.31
C SER A 266 -1.15 8.16 27.26
N LYS A 267 -2.14 9.04 27.08
CA LYS A 267 -2.53 10.03 28.10
C LYS A 267 -3.62 9.53 29.05
N LEU A 268 -4.34 8.49 28.66
CA LEU A 268 -5.52 8.00 29.37
C LEU A 268 -5.09 6.99 30.45
N LYS A 269 -5.57 7.20 31.68
CA LYS A 269 -5.30 6.29 32.82
C LYS A 269 -6.20 5.05 32.83
N SER A 270 -7.24 4.99 31.99
CA SER A 270 -8.22 3.90 31.92
C SER A 270 -8.77 3.71 30.50
N GLY A 271 -9.55 2.65 30.31
CA GLY A 271 -10.15 2.27 29.02
C GLY A 271 -9.49 1.03 28.38
N LEU A 272 -10.07 0.55 27.28
CA LEU A 272 -9.62 -0.67 26.60
C LEU A 272 -8.14 -0.59 26.21
N GLY A 273 -7.40 -1.65 26.52
CA GLY A 273 -5.97 -1.79 26.24
C GLY A 273 -5.04 -0.99 27.14
N VAL A 274 -5.55 -0.13 28.05
CA VAL A 274 -4.69 0.67 28.94
C VAL A 274 -4.11 -0.18 30.06
N SER A 275 -2.79 -0.12 30.20
CA SER A 275 -2.05 -0.57 31.38
C SER A 275 -1.47 0.66 32.10
N SER A 276 -1.98 0.91 33.30
CA SER A 276 -1.37 1.84 34.25
C SER A 276 -0.07 1.24 34.75
N LEU A 277 1.00 2.04 34.76
CA LEU A 277 2.14 1.76 35.63
C LEU A 277 1.71 1.91 37.10
N ASP A 278 2.46 1.29 38.02
CA ASP A 278 2.13 1.17 39.44
C ASP A 278 1.65 2.49 40.11
N GLU A 279 0.95 2.37 41.24
CA GLU A 279 0.26 3.42 42.02
C GLU A 279 1.06 4.69 42.41
N LYS A 280 2.34 4.79 41.99
CA LYS A 280 3.22 5.95 42.19
C LYS A 280 3.05 7.06 41.13
N CYS A 281 1.94 7.08 40.41
CA CYS A 281 1.58 8.22 39.58
C CYS A 281 1.30 9.42 40.48
N VAL A 282 2.17 10.44 40.37
CA VAL A 282 2.15 11.65 41.21
C VAL A 282 0.80 12.35 41.15
N ASP A 283 0.39 12.92 42.28
CA ASP A 283 -0.80 13.75 42.46
C ASP A 283 -0.96 14.81 41.36
N ASP A 284 -2.04 14.73 40.58
CA ASP A 284 -2.34 15.62 39.44
C ASP A 284 -3.10 16.88 39.91
N SER A 285 -2.57 17.58 40.91
CA SER A 285 -3.15 18.83 41.42
C SER A 285 -2.98 20.05 40.48
N GLU A 286 -2.57 19.84 39.22
CA GLU A 286 -2.37 20.89 38.20
C GLU A 286 -3.03 20.63 36.82
N ILE A 287 -3.98 19.71 36.68
CA ILE A 287 -4.74 19.55 35.41
C ILE A 287 -6.07 20.33 35.49
N LYS A 288 -6.20 21.36 34.64
CA LYS A 288 -7.42 22.18 34.52
C LYS A 288 -8.42 21.59 33.52
N ASP A 289 -9.65 21.38 33.98
CA ASP A 289 -10.96 21.54 33.31
C ASP A 289 -11.25 20.97 31.91
N ASP A 290 -10.36 20.18 31.28
CA ASP A 290 -10.70 19.36 30.10
C ASP A 290 -10.34 17.88 30.36
N GLU A 291 -11.24 16.95 30.03
CA GLU A 291 -10.91 15.52 30.05
C GLU A 291 -9.74 15.24 29.08
N PRO A 292 -8.69 14.52 29.51
CA PRO A 292 -7.46 14.40 28.73
C PRO A 292 -7.65 13.57 27.47
N GLN A 293 -7.91 14.23 26.34
CA GLN A 293 -8.00 13.57 25.03
C GLN A 293 -6.71 12.80 24.69
N GLU A 294 -6.89 11.60 24.14
CA GLU A 294 -5.81 10.71 23.75
C GLU A 294 -4.83 11.34 22.73
N ILE A 295 -3.64 10.78 22.62
CA ILE A 295 -2.64 11.20 21.63
C ILE A 295 -3.14 10.90 20.20
N ASP A 296 -3.06 11.89 19.31
CA ASP A 296 -3.19 11.69 17.86
C ASP A 296 -1.96 10.94 17.31
N TYR A 297 -1.96 9.62 17.49
CA TYR A 297 -0.90 8.72 17.07
C TYR A 297 -0.61 8.85 15.56
N CYS A 298 -1.66 8.96 14.75
CA CYS A 298 -1.54 9.05 13.29
C CYS A 298 -0.87 10.36 12.87
N GLY A 299 -1.30 11.49 13.43
CA GLY A 299 -0.79 12.81 13.08
C GLY A 299 0.62 13.09 13.57
N ILE A 300 1.06 12.51 14.70
CA ILE A 300 2.47 12.64 15.12
C ILE A 300 3.40 11.70 14.33
N LEU A 301 2.94 10.51 13.94
CA LEU A 301 3.72 9.59 13.10
C LEU A 301 3.87 10.13 11.67
N ASN A 302 2.79 10.59 11.04
CA ASN A 302 2.83 11.12 9.66
C ASN A 302 3.69 12.39 9.50
N LYS A 303 4.01 13.10 10.60
CA LYS A 303 4.97 14.23 10.60
C LYS A 303 6.44 13.80 10.53
N VAL A 304 6.75 12.52 10.75
CA VAL A 304 8.13 12.00 10.79
C VAL A 304 8.38 10.77 9.93
N LEU A 305 7.34 10.12 9.40
CA LEU A 305 7.43 9.02 8.44
C LEU A 305 7.89 9.50 7.04
N PRO A 306 8.61 8.67 6.27
CA PRO A 306 8.89 8.90 4.84
C PRO A 306 7.61 9.10 4.01
N ASP A 307 7.72 9.78 2.87
CA ASP A 307 6.55 10.15 2.05
C ASP A 307 5.73 8.96 1.52
N GLU A 308 6.36 7.82 1.33
CA GLU A 308 5.73 6.61 0.84
C GLU A 308 5.04 5.80 1.96
N ILE A 309 5.15 6.19 3.23
CA ILE A 309 4.58 5.47 4.39
C ILE A 309 3.63 6.40 5.14
N ARG A 310 2.38 5.97 5.34
CA ARG A 310 1.33 6.79 5.99
C ARG A 310 0.46 5.97 6.93
N CYS A 311 0.39 6.42 8.17
CA CYS A 311 -0.56 5.96 9.17
C CYS A 311 -1.98 6.46 8.81
N LEU A 312 -2.96 5.55 8.86
CA LEU A 312 -4.36 5.79 8.46
C LEU A 312 -5.27 6.00 9.67
N SER A 313 -5.23 5.05 10.59
CA SER A 313 -6.08 5.01 11.78
C SER A 313 -5.50 4.09 12.84
N TRP A 314 -6.05 4.19 14.04
CA TRP A 314 -5.73 3.32 15.16
C TRP A 314 -7.00 2.90 15.89
N ALA A 315 -6.96 1.82 16.66
CA ALA A 315 -8.06 1.39 17.52
C ALA A 315 -7.50 0.84 18.84
N PRO A 316 -8.14 1.07 19.99
CA PRO A 316 -7.82 0.35 21.22
C PRO A 316 -8.23 -1.12 21.07
N VAL A 317 -7.46 -2.02 21.69
CA VAL A 317 -7.66 -3.48 21.62
C VAL A 317 -7.38 -4.13 22.99
N ARG A 318 -7.83 -5.36 23.19
CA ARG A 318 -7.49 -6.16 24.39
C ARG A 318 -5.96 -6.34 24.51
N ALA A 319 -5.45 -6.41 25.74
CA ALA A 319 -4.01 -6.39 26.01
C ALA A 319 -3.23 -7.61 25.46
N ASP A 320 -3.93 -8.72 25.19
CA ASP A 320 -3.41 -9.95 24.59
C ASP A 320 -3.67 -10.05 23.07
N PHE A 321 -4.21 -8.99 22.44
CA PHE A 321 -4.47 -8.98 21.00
C PHE A 321 -3.18 -9.05 20.19
N SER A 322 -3.16 -9.94 19.20
CA SER A 322 -2.06 -10.07 18.26
C SER A 322 -2.55 -9.86 16.85
N ALA A 323 -2.14 -8.74 16.23
CA ALA A 323 -2.39 -8.49 14.82
C ALA A 323 -1.96 -9.68 13.91
N ARG A 324 -1.01 -10.51 14.36
CA ARG A 324 -0.60 -11.73 13.66
C ARG A 324 -1.62 -12.86 13.76
N PHE A 325 -2.03 -13.21 14.99
CA PHE A 325 -2.76 -14.45 15.28
C PHE A 325 -4.28 -14.27 15.25
N ASP A 326 -4.78 -13.08 15.58
CA ASP A 326 -6.22 -12.80 15.58
C ASP A 326 -6.76 -12.41 14.20
N CYS A 327 -5.88 -12.08 13.24
CA CYS A 327 -6.26 -11.81 11.86
C CYS A 327 -6.78 -13.08 11.17
N LYS A 328 -8.04 -13.02 10.71
CA LYS A 328 -8.79 -14.14 10.12
C LYS A 328 -8.54 -14.31 8.62
N GLY A 329 -8.19 -13.23 7.93
CA GLY A 329 -8.04 -13.19 6.47
C GLY A 329 -7.08 -12.10 5.98
N ARG A 330 -6.42 -12.34 4.86
CA ARG A 330 -5.62 -11.35 4.12
C ARG A 330 -6.06 -11.36 2.67
N CYS A 331 -6.35 -10.19 2.13
CA CYS A 331 -6.74 -9.99 0.74
C CYS A 331 -5.63 -9.23 0.00
N TYR A 332 -5.13 -9.80 -1.09
CA TYR A 332 -4.10 -9.20 -1.94
C TYR A 332 -4.67 -8.87 -3.31
N TYR A 333 -4.27 -7.72 -3.84
CA TYR A 333 -4.51 -7.31 -5.21
C TYR A 333 -3.20 -7.38 -5.99
N TYR A 334 -3.26 -7.89 -7.22
CA TYR A 334 -2.16 -7.82 -8.18
C TYR A 334 -2.64 -7.07 -9.43
N TYR A 335 -2.06 -5.91 -9.70
CA TYR A 335 -2.42 -5.04 -10.82
C TYR A 335 -1.64 -5.42 -12.09
N PHE A 336 -2.30 -5.52 -13.25
CA PHE A 336 -1.62 -5.82 -14.51
C PHE A 336 -2.35 -5.22 -15.73
N PRO A 337 -1.64 -4.86 -16.82
CA PRO A 337 -2.30 -4.43 -18.05
C PRO A 337 -2.89 -5.63 -18.78
N ALA A 338 -4.02 -5.43 -19.46
CA ALA A 338 -4.64 -6.41 -20.34
C ALA A 338 -3.66 -6.92 -21.40
N SER A 339 -2.89 -6.00 -21.99
CA SER A 339 -1.90 -6.29 -23.02
C SER A 339 -2.53 -7.11 -24.16
N ASN A 340 -2.01 -8.31 -24.44
CA ASN A 340 -2.59 -9.30 -25.33
C ASN A 340 -3.02 -10.59 -24.58
N LEU A 341 -3.29 -10.50 -23.27
CA LEU A 341 -3.61 -11.65 -22.43
C LEU A 341 -5.07 -12.09 -22.61
N LYS A 342 -5.28 -13.42 -22.68
CA LYS A 342 -6.60 -14.07 -22.70
C LYS A 342 -7.25 -14.04 -21.31
N ILE A 343 -7.78 -12.88 -20.91
CA ILE A 343 -8.32 -12.65 -19.56
C ILE A 343 -9.33 -13.70 -19.11
N ASP A 344 -10.24 -14.15 -19.98
CA ASP A 344 -11.25 -15.16 -19.58
C ASP A 344 -10.65 -16.54 -19.33
N LYS A 345 -9.55 -16.90 -20.02
CA LYS A 345 -8.76 -18.09 -19.71
C LYS A 345 -7.99 -17.95 -18.39
N MET A 346 -7.53 -16.75 -18.05
CA MET A 346 -6.96 -16.46 -16.73
C MET A 346 -8.02 -16.59 -15.63
N LYS A 347 -9.24 -16.08 -15.83
CA LYS A 347 -10.37 -16.24 -14.90
C LYS A 347 -10.69 -17.72 -14.67
N GLU A 348 -10.86 -18.48 -15.74
CA GLU A 348 -11.12 -19.94 -15.72
C GLU A 348 -10.07 -20.69 -14.88
N ALA A 349 -8.77 -20.44 -15.16
CA ALA A 349 -7.67 -21.03 -14.42
C ALA A 349 -7.64 -20.62 -12.94
N ALA A 350 -7.96 -19.36 -12.65
CA ALA A 350 -7.93 -18.79 -11.31
C ALA A 350 -9.04 -19.37 -10.41
N GLN A 351 -10.20 -19.75 -10.95
CA GLN A 351 -11.27 -20.41 -10.18
C GLN A 351 -10.83 -21.76 -9.60
N TYR A 352 -9.90 -22.48 -10.25
CA TYR A 352 -9.38 -23.76 -9.75
C TYR A 352 -8.52 -23.63 -8.48
N LEU A 353 -8.16 -22.41 -8.07
CA LEU A 353 -7.42 -22.14 -6.83
C LEU A 353 -8.33 -22.09 -5.59
N LEU A 354 -9.65 -21.93 -5.77
CA LEU A 354 -10.62 -21.81 -4.67
C LEU A 354 -10.71 -23.09 -3.84
N GLY A 355 -10.89 -22.93 -2.52
CA GLY A 355 -10.96 -24.04 -1.58
C GLY A 355 -9.59 -24.43 -0.99
N THR A 356 -9.52 -25.63 -0.44
CA THR A 356 -8.36 -26.11 0.34
C THR A 356 -7.49 -27.05 -0.50
N HIS A 357 -6.25 -26.63 -0.77
CA HIS A 357 -5.30 -27.37 -1.62
C HIS A 357 -3.89 -27.35 -1.05
N ASP A 358 -3.03 -28.28 -1.49
CA ASP A 358 -1.59 -28.22 -1.27
C ASP A 358 -0.93 -27.30 -2.33
N PHE A 359 -0.36 -26.19 -1.87
CA PHE A 359 0.28 -25.19 -2.73
C PHE A 359 1.81 -25.39 -2.87
N THR A 360 2.33 -26.60 -2.67
CA THR A 360 3.76 -26.95 -2.83
C THR A 360 4.34 -26.51 -4.18
N ASN A 361 3.57 -26.67 -5.26
CA ASN A 361 3.98 -26.26 -6.60
C ASN A 361 3.77 -24.76 -6.89
N PHE A 362 3.19 -24.03 -5.95
CA PHE A 362 2.86 -22.60 -6.03
C PHE A 362 3.57 -21.75 -4.97
N CYS A 363 4.57 -22.26 -4.27
CA CYS A 363 5.34 -21.49 -3.27
C CYS A 363 6.85 -21.55 -3.55
N LYS A 364 7.66 -20.84 -2.76
CA LYS A 364 9.10 -21.13 -2.65
C LYS A 364 9.34 -21.98 -1.42
N LYS A 365 10.06 -23.10 -1.57
CA LYS A 365 10.42 -23.99 -0.47
C LYS A 365 11.29 -23.21 0.54
N ASP A 366 10.83 -23.16 1.79
CA ASP A 366 11.56 -22.58 2.92
C ASP A 366 12.41 -23.68 3.57
N THR A 367 13.68 -23.79 3.14
CA THR A 367 14.61 -24.83 3.62
C THR A 367 15.01 -24.69 5.08
N SER A 368 14.59 -23.62 5.78
CA SER A 368 14.86 -23.45 7.21
C SER A 368 13.91 -24.25 8.12
N ARG A 369 12.77 -24.74 7.59
CA ARG A 369 11.75 -25.43 8.38
C ARG A 369 11.81 -26.93 8.20
N LYS A 370 11.79 -27.66 9.33
CA LYS A 370 11.78 -29.13 9.38
C LYS A 370 10.42 -29.72 8.97
N GLU A 371 9.34 -28.99 9.21
CA GLU A 371 7.98 -29.36 8.82
C GLU A 371 7.36 -28.21 8.02
N ILE A 372 6.81 -28.51 6.86
CA ILE A 372 6.23 -27.51 5.95
C ILE A 372 4.80 -27.93 5.58
N ASN A 373 3.83 -27.44 6.33
CA ASN A 373 2.43 -27.51 5.92
C ASN A 373 2.18 -26.50 4.79
N ASN A 374 2.11 -27.00 3.55
CA ASN A 374 1.79 -26.24 2.34
C ASN A 374 0.28 -26.17 2.01
N ILE A 375 -0.58 -26.77 2.83
CA ILE A 375 -2.02 -26.71 2.64
C ILE A 375 -2.53 -25.31 3.00
N ARG A 376 -3.28 -24.67 2.10
CA ARG A 376 -3.97 -23.39 2.35
C ARG A 376 -5.38 -23.43 1.81
N THR A 377 -6.25 -22.60 2.37
CA THR A 377 -7.62 -22.40 1.90
C THR A 377 -7.73 -21.01 1.27
N ILE A 378 -7.94 -20.95 -0.03
CA ILE A 378 -8.25 -19.70 -0.73
C ILE A 378 -9.77 -19.48 -0.65
N GLN A 379 -10.16 -18.35 -0.07
CA GLN A 379 -11.55 -17.99 0.24
C GLN A 379 -12.21 -17.19 -0.89
N LYS A 380 -11.43 -16.38 -1.61
CA LYS A 380 -11.91 -15.61 -2.77
C LYS A 380 -10.82 -15.52 -3.84
N VAL A 381 -11.20 -15.68 -5.10
CA VAL A 381 -10.39 -15.40 -6.29
C VAL A 381 -11.26 -14.74 -7.34
N ASP A 382 -10.81 -13.60 -7.88
CA ASP A 382 -11.49 -12.90 -8.96
C ASP A 382 -10.49 -12.13 -9.84
N ILE A 383 -10.86 -11.86 -11.10
CA ILE A 383 -10.10 -11.02 -12.04
C ILE A 383 -11.05 -10.05 -12.75
N PHE A 384 -10.93 -8.76 -12.44
CA PHE A 384 -11.82 -7.70 -12.93
C PHE A 384 -11.05 -6.47 -13.45
N SER A 385 -11.68 -5.68 -14.31
CA SER A 385 -11.10 -4.40 -14.78
C SER A 385 -11.09 -3.40 -13.63
N PHE A 386 -9.97 -2.71 -13.43
CA PHE A 386 -9.83 -1.66 -12.40
C PHE A 386 -10.70 -0.44 -12.71
N ASN A 387 -10.77 -0.05 -13.98
CA ASN A 387 -11.59 1.05 -14.46
C ASN A 387 -12.74 0.48 -15.31
N GLN A 388 -13.99 0.67 -14.89
CA GLN A 388 -15.19 0.30 -15.68
C GLN A 388 -15.49 1.30 -16.81
N VAL A 389 -14.47 1.93 -17.39
CA VAL A 389 -14.65 2.87 -18.50
C VAL A 389 -14.98 2.05 -19.75
N LYS A 390 -16.11 2.39 -20.40
CA LYS A 390 -16.51 1.78 -21.68
C LYS A 390 -15.37 1.89 -22.68
N GLU A 391 -15.18 0.80 -23.44
CA GLU A 391 -14.12 0.58 -24.41
C GLU A 391 -13.72 1.83 -25.19
N THR A 392 -12.61 2.44 -24.80
CA THR A 392 -11.83 3.28 -25.71
C THR A 392 -10.97 2.38 -26.59
N ALA A 393 -10.57 2.87 -27.77
CA ALA A 393 -9.99 2.07 -28.85
C ALA A 393 -8.64 1.37 -28.56
N ASP A 394 -8.09 1.50 -27.34
CA ASP A 394 -6.82 0.90 -26.92
C ASP A 394 -7.00 0.08 -25.63
N SER A 395 -7.75 -1.01 -25.74
CA SER A 395 -8.01 -1.97 -24.66
C SER A 395 -6.74 -2.61 -24.08
N SER A 396 -5.61 -2.52 -24.78
CA SER A 396 -4.34 -3.16 -24.39
C SER A 396 -3.69 -2.54 -23.13
N TYR A 397 -4.00 -1.28 -22.81
CA TYR A 397 -3.51 -0.60 -21.59
C TYR A 397 -4.53 -0.61 -20.44
N SER A 398 -5.73 -1.16 -20.63
CA SER A 398 -6.70 -1.33 -19.55
C SER A 398 -6.09 -2.13 -18.41
N ILE A 399 -6.17 -1.61 -17.18
CA ILE A 399 -5.62 -2.28 -16.00
C ILE A 399 -6.65 -3.23 -15.43
N TYR A 400 -6.24 -4.46 -15.16
CA TYR A 400 -6.98 -5.49 -14.44
C TYR A 400 -6.37 -5.71 -13.06
N ILE A 401 -7.19 -6.20 -12.13
CA ILE A 401 -6.81 -6.64 -10.80
C ILE A 401 -7.11 -8.13 -10.70
N ALA A 402 -6.13 -8.91 -10.25
CA ALA A 402 -6.40 -10.22 -9.66
C ALA A 402 -6.54 -10.05 -8.14
N GLN A 403 -7.74 -10.31 -7.61
CA GLN A 403 -8.03 -10.36 -6.18
C GLN A 403 -7.84 -11.79 -5.68
N ILE A 404 -7.06 -11.99 -4.61
CA ILE A 404 -6.90 -13.29 -3.94
C ILE A 404 -6.99 -13.08 -2.43
N ALA A 405 -7.93 -13.75 -1.77
CA ALA A 405 -8.11 -13.71 -0.31
C ALA A 405 -7.98 -15.11 0.32
N ALA A 406 -7.27 -15.20 1.45
CA ALA A 406 -7.06 -16.43 2.21
C ALA A 406 -6.75 -16.11 3.68
N SER A 407 -6.90 -17.09 4.57
CA SER A 407 -6.50 -16.95 5.98
C SER A 407 -5.00 -16.64 6.15
N GLY A 408 -4.17 -17.15 5.24
CA GLY A 408 -2.76 -16.79 5.11
C GLY A 408 -2.10 -17.43 3.87
N PHE A 409 -0.92 -16.94 3.52
CA PHE A 409 -0.19 -17.36 2.31
C PHE A 409 1.18 -17.97 2.63
N LEU A 410 1.66 -18.83 1.74
CA LEU A 410 3.04 -19.33 1.72
C LEU A 410 4.00 -18.30 1.12
N TRP A 411 5.30 -18.53 1.29
CA TRP A 411 6.33 -17.65 0.75
C TRP A 411 6.24 -17.57 -0.78
N HIS A 412 6.16 -16.35 -1.30
CA HIS A 412 5.93 -16.01 -2.72
C HIS A 412 4.66 -16.58 -3.36
N GLN A 413 3.65 -17.05 -2.60
CA GLN A 413 2.54 -17.84 -3.16
C GLN A 413 1.77 -17.12 -4.28
N ILE A 414 1.33 -15.88 -4.01
CA ILE A 414 0.55 -15.09 -4.96
C ILE A 414 1.34 -14.78 -6.23
N ARG A 415 2.63 -14.46 -6.10
CA ARG A 415 3.50 -14.17 -7.25
C ARG A 415 3.75 -15.41 -8.11
N CYS A 416 3.81 -16.59 -7.50
CA CYS A 416 3.89 -17.86 -8.22
C CYS A 416 2.57 -18.18 -8.95
N ILE A 417 1.42 -17.98 -8.29
CA ILE A 417 0.09 -18.08 -8.92
C ILE A 417 0.01 -17.17 -10.15
N MET A 418 0.38 -15.88 -10.00
CA MET A 418 0.34 -14.93 -11.11
C MET A 418 1.24 -15.33 -12.28
N THR A 419 2.41 -15.95 -12.05
CA THR A 419 3.21 -16.51 -13.16
C THR A 419 2.42 -17.55 -13.96
N ILE A 420 1.73 -18.48 -13.29
CA ILE A 420 0.95 -19.52 -13.97
C ILE A 420 -0.22 -18.89 -14.73
N LEU A 421 -0.92 -17.93 -14.12
CA LEU A 421 -2.00 -17.21 -14.78
C LEU A 421 -1.51 -16.40 -16.00
N PHE A 422 -0.32 -15.79 -15.95
CA PHE A 422 0.25 -15.14 -17.15
C PHE A 422 0.60 -16.14 -18.25
N LEU A 423 1.14 -17.32 -17.93
CA LEU A 423 1.36 -18.36 -18.96
C LEU A 423 0.06 -18.82 -19.62
N VAL A 424 -1.05 -18.91 -18.86
CA VAL A 424 -2.39 -19.20 -19.42
C VAL A 424 -2.92 -18.02 -20.24
N GLY A 425 -2.77 -16.78 -19.77
CA GLY A 425 -3.16 -15.57 -20.49
C GLY A 425 -2.39 -15.39 -21.81
N GLU A 426 -1.09 -15.69 -21.82
CA GLU A 426 -0.23 -15.73 -23.01
C GLU A 426 -0.60 -16.89 -23.96
N GLY A 427 -1.49 -17.81 -23.56
CA GLY A 427 -1.87 -18.99 -24.32
C GLY A 427 -0.78 -20.05 -24.44
N LYS A 428 0.23 -20.00 -23.55
CA LYS A 428 1.34 -20.96 -23.49
C LYS A 428 1.01 -22.20 -22.65
N GLU A 429 0.04 -22.08 -21.74
CA GLU A 429 -0.53 -23.19 -20.98
C GLU A 429 -2.06 -23.15 -21.08
N ASP A 430 -2.71 -24.29 -20.88
CA ASP A 430 -4.17 -24.39 -20.77
C ASP A 430 -4.63 -24.18 -19.31
N PRO A 431 -5.81 -23.60 -19.01
CA PRO A 431 -6.31 -23.40 -17.65
C PRO A 431 -6.23 -24.62 -16.72
N ASP A 432 -6.39 -25.84 -17.24
CA ASP A 432 -6.27 -27.07 -16.46
C ASP A 432 -4.88 -27.30 -15.87
N ILE A 433 -3.86 -26.52 -16.27
CA ILE A 433 -2.54 -26.55 -15.66
C ILE A 433 -2.59 -26.26 -14.16
N VAL A 434 -3.53 -25.42 -13.71
CA VAL A 434 -3.69 -25.11 -12.28
C VAL A 434 -4.09 -26.37 -11.51
N LYS A 435 -5.08 -27.13 -11.97
CA LYS A 435 -5.48 -28.42 -11.37
C LYS A 435 -4.29 -29.40 -11.33
N LYS A 436 -3.58 -29.54 -12.45
CA LYS A 436 -2.42 -30.44 -12.58
C LYS A 436 -1.29 -30.09 -11.61
N LEU A 437 -1.08 -28.81 -11.32
CA LEU A 437 -0.07 -28.34 -10.36
C LEU A 437 -0.56 -28.43 -8.90
N LEU A 438 -1.86 -28.38 -8.62
CA LEU A 438 -2.41 -28.62 -7.28
C LEU A 438 -2.43 -30.12 -6.90
N ASP A 439 -2.48 -31.01 -7.89
CA ASP A 439 -2.32 -32.46 -7.67
C ASP A 439 -0.86 -32.85 -7.43
N VAL A 440 -0.45 -32.74 -6.17
CA VAL A 440 0.89 -33.10 -5.69
C VAL A 440 1.23 -34.60 -5.79
N ASN A 441 0.26 -35.48 -6.06
CA ASN A 441 0.55 -36.90 -6.30
C ASN A 441 1.16 -37.10 -7.69
N ASN A 442 0.64 -36.38 -8.69
CA ASN A 442 1.16 -36.42 -10.07
C ASN A 442 2.31 -35.44 -10.28
N VAL A 443 2.29 -34.26 -9.65
CA VAL A 443 3.38 -33.27 -9.69
C VAL A 443 4.02 -33.15 -8.31
N THR A 444 4.85 -34.14 -7.97
CA THR A 444 5.54 -34.27 -6.67
C THR A 444 6.56 -33.18 -6.35
N SER A 445 6.93 -32.35 -7.34
CA SER A 445 7.93 -31.30 -7.16
C SER A 445 7.74 -30.13 -8.11
N LYS A 446 7.88 -28.93 -7.55
CA LYS A 446 7.68 -27.65 -8.25
C LYS A 446 8.52 -27.59 -9.54
N PRO A 447 7.92 -27.42 -10.72
CA PRO A 447 8.65 -27.16 -11.95
C PRO A 447 9.30 -25.78 -11.94
N GLN A 448 10.37 -25.59 -12.72
CA GLN A 448 11.06 -24.32 -12.81
C GLN A 448 10.25 -23.28 -13.59
N TYR A 449 9.91 -22.19 -12.92
CA TYR A 449 9.31 -21.01 -13.55
C TYR A 449 9.74 -19.73 -12.83
N MET A 450 9.81 -18.63 -13.58
CA MET A 450 10.20 -17.33 -13.06
C MET A 450 9.12 -16.73 -12.16
N LEU A 451 9.52 -15.84 -11.26
CA LEU A 451 8.63 -15.33 -10.23
C LEU A 451 8.04 -13.99 -10.71
N ALA A 452 6.71 -13.86 -10.75
CA ALA A 452 6.07 -12.63 -11.21
C ALA A 452 6.53 -11.42 -10.37
N SER A 453 6.53 -10.22 -10.94
CA SER A 453 7.07 -9.00 -10.32
C SER A 453 6.45 -8.69 -8.95
N GLU A 454 7.27 -8.17 -8.04
CA GLU A 454 6.82 -7.65 -6.74
C GLU A 454 6.00 -6.35 -6.85
N LEU A 455 6.34 -5.49 -7.81
CA LEU A 455 5.87 -4.11 -7.93
C LEU A 455 4.33 -3.96 -7.89
N PRO A 456 3.54 -4.75 -8.65
CA PRO A 456 2.09 -4.61 -8.66
C PRO A 456 1.36 -5.33 -7.52
N LEU A 457 2.06 -6.05 -6.64
CA LEU A 457 1.42 -6.78 -5.54
C LEU A 457 1.16 -5.83 -4.35
N VAL A 458 -0.08 -5.83 -3.88
CA VAL A 458 -0.55 -4.98 -2.78
C VAL A 458 -1.28 -5.84 -1.75
N LEU A 459 -0.87 -5.78 -0.47
CA LEU A 459 -1.75 -6.22 0.64
C LEU A 459 -2.89 -5.22 0.75
N PHE A 460 -4.05 -5.57 0.19
CA PHE A 460 -5.18 -4.66 0.03
C PHE A 460 -5.99 -4.53 1.32
N ASN A 461 -6.44 -5.65 1.90
CA ASN A 461 -7.16 -5.67 3.17
C ASN A 461 -6.74 -6.81 4.11
N THR A 462 -7.08 -6.65 5.38
CA THR A 462 -6.94 -7.63 6.45
C THR A 462 -8.28 -7.78 7.17
N ASP A 463 -8.67 -9.02 7.45
CA ASP A 463 -9.98 -9.36 7.99
C ASP A 463 -9.86 -9.79 9.46
N TRP A 464 -10.83 -9.39 10.28
CA TRP A 464 -10.81 -9.44 11.74
C TRP A 464 -12.17 -9.87 12.27
N ASN A 465 -12.24 -10.36 13.51
CA ASN A 465 -13.53 -10.44 14.21
C ASN A 465 -13.99 -9.00 14.54
N PRO A 466 -15.26 -8.59 14.31
CA PRO A 466 -15.76 -7.30 14.75
C PRO A 466 -15.56 -7.00 16.25
N ASP A 467 -15.49 -8.03 17.10
CA ASP A 467 -15.23 -7.86 18.54
C ASP A 467 -13.74 -7.75 18.91
N ASP A 468 -12.82 -8.16 18.02
CA ASP A 468 -11.37 -8.16 18.30
C ASP A 468 -10.76 -6.75 18.14
N ILE A 469 -11.30 -5.93 17.24
CA ILE A 469 -10.88 -4.53 17.01
C ILE A 469 -12.13 -3.64 17.07
N GLY A 470 -12.14 -2.71 18.03
CA GLY A 470 -13.21 -1.72 18.16
C GLY A 470 -13.23 -0.68 17.03
N GLU A 471 -13.88 0.46 17.28
CA GLU A 471 -13.96 1.53 16.29
C GLU A 471 -12.56 2.03 15.88
N TRP A 472 -12.31 2.06 14.57
CA TRP A 472 -11.10 2.67 14.02
C TRP A 472 -11.21 4.18 14.12
N HIS A 473 -10.38 4.80 14.96
CA HIS A 473 -10.28 6.24 15.07
C HIS A 473 -9.57 6.83 13.85
N TYR A 474 -10.33 7.56 13.03
CA TYR A 474 -9.84 8.37 11.92
C TYR A 474 -9.82 9.85 12.34
N SER A 475 -8.83 10.60 11.84
CA SER A 475 -8.79 12.06 11.97
C SER A 475 -9.15 12.67 10.62
N SER A 476 -10.29 13.36 10.52
CA SER A 476 -10.82 13.86 9.25
C SER A 476 -9.85 14.85 8.57
N THR A 477 -9.14 15.66 9.34
CA THR A 477 -8.09 16.56 8.83
C THR A 477 -6.90 15.78 8.26
N LEU A 478 -6.46 14.74 8.97
CA LEU A 478 -5.37 13.86 8.53
C LEU A 478 -5.73 13.07 7.26
N ILE A 479 -6.98 12.61 7.15
CA ILE A 479 -7.46 11.92 5.93
C ILE A 479 -7.52 12.89 4.75
N LEU A 480 -7.98 14.13 4.93
CA LEU A 480 -7.94 15.15 3.87
C LEU A 480 -6.52 15.47 3.42
N ASP A 481 -5.56 15.62 4.34
CA ASP A 481 -4.17 15.89 3.98
C ASP A 481 -3.46 14.67 3.36
N LEU A 482 -3.83 13.46 3.78
CA LEU A 482 -3.40 12.22 3.13
C LEU A 482 -3.92 12.12 1.69
N ILE A 483 -5.19 12.45 1.44
CA ILE A 483 -5.77 12.45 0.09
C ILE A 483 -5.00 13.43 -0.81
N LYS A 484 -4.73 14.66 -0.34
CA LYS A 484 -3.90 15.63 -1.09
C LYS A 484 -2.49 15.10 -1.36
N HIS A 485 -1.88 14.42 -0.40
CA HIS A 485 -0.55 13.82 -0.55
C HIS A 485 -0.53 12.71 -1.60
N LEU A 486 -1.51 11.80 -1.56
CA LEU A 486 -1.68 10.72 -2.53
C LEU A 486 -2.01 11.24 -3.93
N GLN A 487 -2.88 12.27 -4.04
CA GLN A 487 -3.11 12.99 -5.30
C GLN A 487 -1.81 13.58 -5.86
N GLY A 488 -1.00 14.23 -5.01
CA GLY A 488 0.30 14.76 -5.41
C GLY A 488 1.28 13.69 -5.93
N LEU A 489 1.33 12.52 -5.28
CA LEU A 489 2.10 11.36 -5.75
C LEU A 489 1.55 10.84 -7.10
N TRP A 490 0.24 10.64 -7.20
CA TRP A 490 -0.45 10.17 -8.39
C TRP A 490 -0.20 11.09 -9.59
N THR A 491 -0.44 12.40 -9.46
CA THR A 491 -0.21 13.39 -10.52
C THR A 491 1.23 13.34 -11.04
N ARG A 492 2.22 13.19 -10.15
CA ARG A 492 3.64 13.06 -10.55
C ARG A 492 3.93 11.79 -11.35
N GLN A 493 3.26 10.67 -11.07
CA GLN A 493 3.41 9.45 -11.85
C GLN A 493 2.61 9.52 -13.16
N MET A 494 1.38 10.04 -13.12
CA MET A 494 0.54 10.25 -14.31
C MET A 494 1.23 11.11 -15.37
N ILE A 495 1.84 12.25 -14.98
CA ILE A 495 2.60 13.09 -15.92
C ILE A 495 3.71 12.28 -16.62
N LYS A 496 4.48 11.47 -15.88
CA LYS A 496 5.52 10.61 -16.46
C LYS A 496 4.94 9.54 -17.38
N CYS A 497 3.84 8.89 -16.96
CA CYS A 497 3.15 7.88 -17.76
C CYS A 497 2.63 8.49 -19.08
N SER A 498 2.00 9.66 -19.03
CA SER A 498 1.54 10.39 -20.22
C SER A 498 2.71 10.77 -21.14
N MET A 499 3.81 11.31 -20.61
CA MET A 499 5.01 11.62 -21.41
C MET A 499 5.56 10.37 -22.12
N ILE A 500 5.64 9.24 -21.42
CA ILE A 500 6.11 7.97 -22.00
C ILE A 500 5.10 7.44 -23.02
N ARG A 501 3.79 7.57 -22.77
CA ARG A 501 2.74 7.15 -23.68
C ARG A 501 2.77 7.92 -24.99
N SER A 502 2.89 9.26 -24.95
CA SER A 502 3.04 10.07 -26.17
C SER A 502 4.30 9.68 -26.95
N MET A 503 5.44 9.43 -26.28
CA MET A 503 6.63 8.92 -26.96
C MET A 503 6.41 7.56 -27.65
N ILE A 504 5.60 6.67 -27.07
CA ILE A 504 5.25 5.39 -27.69
C ILE A 504 4.33 5.61 -28.89
N GLU A 505 3.30 6.44 -28.75
CA GLU A 505 2.33 6.76 -29.81
C GLU A 505 3.01 7.43 -31.01
N ASP A 506 3.87 8.43 -30.78
CA ASP A 506 4.69 9.08 -31.81
C ASP A 506 5.54 8.08 -32.60
N ILE A 507 6.20 7.14 -31.90
CA ILE A 507 7.06 6.12 -32.52
C ILE A 507 6.23 5.08 -33.28
N LYS A 508 5.09 4.63 -32.72
CA LYS A 508 4.17 3.70 -33.40
C LYS A 508 3.65 4.31 -34.71
N HIS A 509 3.16 5.55 -34.68
CA HIS A 509 2.68 6.26 -35.87
C HIS A 509 3.81 6.54 -36.89
N SER A 510 5.02 6.84 -36.43
CA SER A 510 6.16 7.11 -37.33
C SER A 510 6.66 5.87 -38.10
N LEU A 511 6.36 4.66 -37.61
CA LEU A 511 6.87 3.40 -38.18
C LEU A 511 5.77 2.46 -38.70
N ASP A 512 4.49 2.77 -38.43
CA ASP A 512 3.32 1.91 -38.70
C ASP A 512 3.45 0.51 -38.07
N ILE A 513 3.87 0.46 -36.80
CA ILE A 513 4.08 -0.79 -36.05
C ILE A 513 3.17 -0.84 -34.82
N GLU A 514 2.35 -1.88 -34.73
CA GLU A 514 1.67 -2.24 -33.50
C GLU A 514 2.55 -3.12 -32.61
N VAL A 515 2.73 -2.72 -31.35
CA VAL A 515 3.47 -3.49 -30.33
C VAL A 515 2.65 -3.55 -29.05
N ASN A 516 2.29 -4.77 -28.64
CA ASN A 516 1.54 -5.08 -27.41
C ASN A 516 2.32 -6.11 -26.59
N CYS A 517 3.14 -5.62 -25.67
CA CYS A 517 4.02 -6.44 -24.82
C CYS A 517 4.12 -5.90 -23.37
N GLN A 518 3.13 -5.10 -22.96
CA GLN A 518 3.08 -4.38 -21.68
C GLN A 518 3.21 -5.32 -20.47
N HIS A 519 2.69 -6.54 -20.55
CA HIS A 519 2.77 -7.54 -19.48
C HIS A 519 4.19 -8.14 -19.30
N ASN A 520 5.08 -8.05 -20.30
CA ASN A 520 6.39 -8.72 -20.27
C ASN A 520 7.25 -8.32 -19.06
N ILE A 521 7.15 -7.05 -18.60
CA ILE A 521 7.90 -6.55 -17.43
C ILE A 521 7.41 -7.14 -16.10
N LEU A 522 6.23 -7.77 -16.09
CA LEU A 522 5.68 -8.47 -14.92
C LEU A 522 6.21 -9.89 -14.79
N ASN A 523 6.85 -10.43 -15.83
CA ASN A 523 7.63 -11.66 -15.79
C ASN A 523 9.10 -11.29 -15.55
N SER A 524 9.71 -11.76 -14.45
CA SER A 524 11.13 -11.48 -14.18
C SER A 524 12.04 -12.06 -15.28
N GLU A 525 13.14 -11.35 -15.56
CA GLU A 525 13.79 -11.25 -16.88
C GLU A 525 14.15 -12.56 -17.61
N THR A 526 14.34 -12.41 -18.94
CA THR A 526 14.67 -13.41 -19.97
C THR A 526 13.52 -14.32 -20.44
N CYS A 527 12.83 -13.85 -21.49
CA CYS A 527 12.03 -14.73 -22.34
C CYS A 527 12.96 -15.71 -23.08
N THR A 528 12.90 -17.00 -22.75
CA THR A 528 13.64 -18.03 -23.48
C THR A 528 13.15 -18.10 -24.93
N LYS A 529 14.05 -18.23 -25.90
CA LYS A 529 13.73 -18.20 -27.36
C LYS A 529 12.72 -19.26 -27.81
N SER A 530 12.50 -20.28 -26.99
CA SER A 530 11.43 -21.27 -27.10
C SER A 530 10.72 -21.37 -25.75
N HIS A 531 9.40 -21.46 -25.76
CA HIS A 531 8.62 -21.83 -24.57
C HIS A 531 8.61 -23.36 -24.46
N LYS A 532 8.97 -23.87 -23.27
CA LYS A 532 8.77 -25.27 -22.90
C LYS A 532 7.54 -25.38 -21.99
N PRO A 533 6.59 -26.30 -22.23
CA PRO A 533 5.47 -26.57 -21.35
C PRO A 533 5.94 -26.84 -19.92
N ILE A 534 5.23 -26.30 -18.93
CA ILE A 534 5.73 -26.19 -17.56
C ILE A 534 5.96 -27.55 -16.89
N LEU A 535 5.17 -28.57 -17.23
CA LEU A 535 5.31 -29.93 -16.68
C LEU A 535 6.56 -30.68 -17.21
N GLU A 536 7.12 -30.23 -18.34
CA GLU A 536 8.34 -30.77 -18.94
C GLU A 536 9.61 -30.06 -18.48
N ARG A 537 9.49 -28.98 -17.69
CA ARG A 537 10.65 -28.22 -17.18
C ARG A 537 11.35 -28.97 -16.06
N PRO A 538 12.66 -28.70 -15.82
CA PRO A 538 13.35 -29.21 -14.64
C PRO A 538 12.57 -28.92 -13.35
N ARG A 539 12.57 -29.87 -12.41
CA ARG A 539 11.86 -29.75 -11.13
C ARG A 539 12.85 -29.47 -10.00
N CYS A 540 12.43 -28.68 -9.00
CA CYS A 540 13.26 -28.30 -7.87
C CYS A 540 13.65 -29.51 -7.01
N GLY A 541 14.83 -30.07 -7.26
CA GLY A 541 15.40 -31.25 -6.59
C GLY A 541 15.79 -32.41 -7.51
N GLY A 542 15.62 -32.29 -8.82
CA GLY A 542 16.22 -33.23 -9.78
C GLY A 542 17.73 -33.02 -9.87
N GLU A 543 18.50 -34.11 -9.87
CA GLU A 543 19.93 -34.07 -10.18
C GLU A 543 20.15 -33.57 -11.62
N ASN A 544 21.20 -32.76 -11.83
CA ASN A 544 21.69 -32.46 -13.17
C ASN A 544 22.39 -33.70 -13.74
N SER A 545 21.64 -34.65 -14.28
CA SER A 545 22.18 -35.75 -15.08
C SER A 545 22.37 -35.30 -16.54
N GLN A 546 23.53 -34.71 -16.82
CA GLN A 546 24.08 -34.40 -18.17
C GLN A 546 23.32 -33.27 -18.91
N ASP A 547 23.95 -32.42 -19.73
CA ASP A 547 25.28 -32.50 -20.38
C ASP A 547 26.40 -31.63 -19.76
#